data_AF-A0A7J8F605-F1
#
_entry.id   AF-A0A7J8F605-F1
#
_cell.length_a   1.000
_cell.length_b   1.000
_cell.length_c   1.000
_cell.angle_alpha   90.00
_cell.angle_beta   90.00
_cell.angle_gamma   90.00
#
_symmetry.space_group_name_H-M   'P 1'
#
loop_
_entity.id
_entity.type
_entity.pdbx_description
1 polymer ?
#
loop_
_entity_poly.entity_id
_entity_poly.type
_entity_poly.pdbx_seq_one_letter_code
_entity_poly.pdbx_strand_id
1 'polypeptide(L)'
;MDAVTPLISTKVQDKLLLSACHLLVSLATTVRPVFLISIPAVQKVFNRITDASAQRLVDKAQVLVCRALSNILLLPWPNLPENEQQWPVRSINHTSLISALSRDYRNLKSSAVASQRKMPLDDTKVIIHQTLSVLEDIVENISGESTKSRQICYNSLQESVQVSLALFPAFIHQSDVTDEMLSFFLTLFRGLRVQMGVPFTEQIIQTFLNMFTREQLAESILHEGSTGCRVVEKFLKILQVVVQEPGQVFKPFLPSIIALCMEQVYPIIAERPSPDVKAELFELLFRTLHHNWRYFFKSTVLASVQRGIAEEQMENEPQFSAIMQAFGQSFLQPDIHLFKQNLFYLETLNTKQKLYHKKIFRTSMLFQFVNVLLQVLVHKSHDLLQEEIAIAIYNMASVDFDGFFAAFLPEFLTSCDGVDANQKNVLGRNFKMDRDLPSFTQNVHRLVNDLRYYRLCNDSLPPGTVKL
;
A
#
# COMPACT_ATOMS: atom_id res chain seq x y z
N MET A 1 30.70 26.62 -10.67
CA MET A 1 30.73 25.99 -9.32
C MET A 1 31.26 26.93 -8.26
N ASP A 2 32.35 27.67 -8.49
CA ASP A 2 32.98 28.52 -7.46
C ASP A 2 32.05 29.58 -6.84
N ALA A 3 31.01 30.03 -7.55
CA ALA A 3 29.98 30.93 -7.00
C ALA A 3 28.92 30.22 -6.13
N VAL A 4 28.66 28.93 -6.37
CA VAL A 4 27.56 28.17 -5.77
C VAL A 4 28.00 27.50 -4.48
N THR A 5 29.17 26.88 -4.50
CA THR A 5 29.67 26.05 -3.40
C THR A 5 29.88 26.80 -2.08
N PRO A 6 30.35 28.07 -2.06
CA PRO A 6 30.42 28.88 -0.85
C PRO A 6 29.05 29.14 -0.20
N LEU A 7 27.97 29.10 -0.98
CA LEU A 7 26.60 29.29 -0.49
C LEU A 7 26.09 28.07 0.29
N ILE A 8 26.73 26.91 0.15
CA ILE A 8 26.40 25.68 0.87
C ILE A 8 27.08 25.72 2.25
N SER A 9 26.51 26.55 3.14
CA SER A 9 27.06 26.80 4.47
C SER A 9 26.00 27.19 5.49
N THR A 10 26.22 26.81 6.75
CA THR A 10 25.37 27.19 7.91
C THR A 10 25.29 28.70 8.17
N LYS A 11 26.18 29.49 7.55
CA LYS A 11 26.23 30.96 7.69
C LYS A 11 25.39 31.71 6.64
N VAL A 12 24.75 30.99 5.71
CA VAL A 12 24.03 31.56 4.57
C VAL A 12 22.53 31.46 4.84
N GLN A 13 21.75 32.44 4.36
CA GLN A 13 20.30 32.43 4.50
C GLN A 13 19.67 31.22 3.79
N ASP A 14 18.70 30.58 4.45
CA ASP A 14 18.07 29.33 4.01
C ASP A 14 17.61 29.32 2.55
N LYS A 15 16.99 30.40 2.05
CA LYS A 15 16.53 30.46 0.66
C LYS A 15 17.68 30.36 -0.35
N LEU A 16 18.79 31.04 -0.09
CA LEU A 16 19.98 31.00 -0.95
C LEU A 16 20.70 29.68 -0.82
N LEU A 17 20.82 29.14 0.40
CA LEU A 17 21.35 27.82 0.67
C LEU A 17 20.58 26.74 -0.12
N LEU A 18 19.26 26.69 0.02
CA LEU A 18 18.41 25.72 -0.68
C LEU A 18 18.49 25.88 -2.20
N SER A 19 18.54 27.11 -2.71
CA SER A 19 18.71 27.37 -4.16
C SER A 19 20.04 26.82 -4.68
N ALA A 20 21.13 27.00 -3.91
CA ALA A 20 22.43 26.44 -4.23
C ALA A 20 22.42 24.90 -4.20
N CYS A 21 21.76 24.29 -3.21
CA CYS A 21 21.59 22.85 -3.12
C CYS A 21 20.79 22.30 -4.32
N HIS A 22 19.67 22.93 -4.69
CA HIS A 22 18.87 22.51 -5.84
C HIS A 22 19.62 22.63 -7.16
N LEU A 23 20.44 23.68 -7.34
CA LEU A 23 21.29 23.79 -8.52
C LEU A 23 22.32 22.64 -8.57
N LEU A 24 22.95 22.30 -7.44
CA LEU A 24 23.87 21.18 -7.38
C LEU A 24 23.18 19.84 -7.70
N VAL A 25 21.96 19.63 -7.18
CA VAL A 25 21.11 18.47 -7.54
C VAL A 25 20.81 18.45 -9.03
N SER A 26 20.41 19.59 -9.62
CA SER A 26 20.10 19.67 -11.06
C SER A 26 21.31 19.28 -11.93
N LEU A 27 22.50 19.78 -11.58
CA LEU A 27 23.75 19.40 -12.25
C LEU A 27 24.07 17.92 -12.08
N ALA A 28 23.91 17.38 -10.88
CA ALA A 28 24.19 15.98 -10.56
C ALA A 28 23.19 15.00 -11.18
N THR A 29 21.93 15.39 -11.36
CA THR A 29 20.85 14.51 -11.85
C THR A 29 20.59 14.66 -13.34
N THR A 30 20.74 15.86 -13.90
CA THR A 30 20.35 16.14 -15.30
C THR A 30 21.55 16.23 -16.22
N VAL A 31 22.53 17.08 -15.87
CA VAL A 31 23.70 17.32 -16.74
C VAL A 31 24.72 16.20 -16.61
N ARG A 32 24.95 15.71 -15.39
CA ARG A 32 25.86 14.61 -15.05
C ARG A 32 27.27 14.76 -15.67
N PRO A 33 27.97 15.91 -15.53
CA PRO A 33 29.29 16.08 -16.14
C PRO A 33 30.34 15.20 -15.46
N VAL A 34 31.18 14.52 -16.27
CA VAL A 34 32.19 13.55 -15.83
C VAL A 34 33.18 14.14 -14.81
N PHE A 35 33.57 15.40 -15.02
CA PHE A 35 34.55 16.10 -14.20
C PHE A 35 33.96 16.71 -12.90
N LEU A 36 32.66 16.58 -12.64
CA LEU A 36 31.98 17.29 -11.54
C LEU A 36 32.59 16.99 -10.17
N ILE A 37 32.94 15.73 -9.92
CA ILE A 37 33.57 15.29 -8.65
C ILE A 37 35.02 15.78 -8.51
N SER A 38 35.69 16.08 -9.64
CA SER A 38 37.07 16.55 -9.67
C SER A 38 37.18 18.07 -9.45
N ILE A 39 36.06 18.81 -9.49
CA ILE A 39 36.07 20.24 -9.24
C ILE A 39 36.46 20.49 -7.77
N PRO A 40 37.51 21.29 -7.49
CA PRO A 40 37.99 21.53 -6.12
C PRO A 40 36.90 22.07 -5.19
N ALA A 41 36.00 22.91 -5.71
CA ALA A 41 34.89 23.42 -4.93
C ALA A 41 33.93 22.30 -4.48
N VAL A 42 33.60 21.35 -5.36
CA VAL A 42 32.73 20.21 -5.04
C VAL A 42 33.41 19.29 -4.02
N GLN A 43 34.71 19.05 -4.17
CA GLN A 43 35.51 18.29 -3.20
C GLN A 43 35.50 18.95 -1.81
N LYS A 44 35.53 20.28 -1.72
CA LYS A 44 35.38 20.99 -0.43
C LYS A 44 34.03 20.72 0.22
N VAL A 45 32.94 20.68 -0.54
CA VAL A 45 31.62 20.31 0.00
C VAL A 45 31.59 18.85 0.40
N PHE A 46 32.11 17.94 -0.43
CA PHE A 46 32.21 16.53 -0.09
C PHE A 46 32.94 16.33 1.25
N ASN A 47 34.14 16.91 1.37
CA ASN A 47 34.95 16.82 2.58
C ASN A 47 34.23 17.39 3.80
N ARG A 48 33.56 18.55 3.66
CA ARG A 48 32.77 19.16 4.73
C ARG A 48 31.63 18.26 5.20
N ILE A 49 30.92 17.61 4.27
CA ILE A 49 29.81 16.70 4.62
C ILE A 49 30.33 15.42 5.29
N THR A 50 31.53 14.96 4.93
CA THR A 50 32.13 13.76 5.53
C THR A 50 32.92 14.01 6.82
N ASP A 51 33.21 15.28 7.13
CA ASP A 51 33.97 15.66 8.33
C ASP A 51 33.11 15.54 9.59
N ALA A 52 33.62 14.79 10.57
CA ALA A 52 32.98 14.57 11.87
C ALA A 52 32.74 15.85 12.68
N SER A 53 33.63 16.82 12.52
CA SER A 53 33.65 18.06 13.29
C SER A 53 32.81 19.17 12.65
N ALA A 54 32.34 18.95 11.41
CA ALA A 54 31.58 19.95 10.69
C ALA A 54 30.16 20.08 11.23
N GLN A 55 29.71 21.32 11.37
CA GLN A 55 28.33 21.62 11.71
C GLN A 55 27.41 21.17 10.56
N ARG A 56 26.40 20.35 10.89
CA ARG A 56 25.37 19.88 9.95
C ARG A 56 24.59 21.07 9.36
N LEU A 57 24.18 20.93 8.10
CA LEU A 57 23.26 21.88 7.49
C LEU A 57 21.84 21.66 8.03
N VAL A 58 20.94 22.63 7.81
CA VAL A 58 19.50 22.46 8.06
C VAL A 58 18.99 21.23 7.31
N ASP A 59 18.10 20.44 7.93
CA ASP A 59 17.70 19.10 7.47
C ASP A 59 17.42 19.01 5.96
N LYS A 60 16.59 19.91 5.41
CA LYS A 60 16.29 19.92 3.97
C LYS A 60 17.52 20.17 3.10
N ALA A 61 18.39 21.08 3.50
CA ALA A 61 19.62 21.37 2.76
C ALA A 61 20.62 20.21 2.86
N GLN A 62 20.71 19.56 4.02
CA GLN A 62 21.53 18.37 4.23
C GLN A 62 21.10 17.23 3.29
N VAL A 63 19.81 16.92 3.24
CA VAL A 63 19.24 15.90 2.35
C VAL A 63 19.58 16.20 0.88
N LEU A 64 19.31 17.41 0.40
CA LEU A 64 19.57 17.80 -0.99
C LEU A 64 21.06 17.73 -1.38
N VAL A 65 21.97 18.16 -0.50
CA VAL A 65 23.42 18.09 -0.78
C VAL A 65 23.89 16.64 -0.81
N CYS A 66 23.48 15.82 0.16
CA CYS A 66 23.80 14.40 0.18
C CYS A 66 23.26 13.68 -1.07
N ARG A 67 22.03 13.98 -1.50
CA ARG A 67 21.45 13.49 -2.75
C ARG A 67 22.33 13.84 -3.95
N ALA A 68 22.74 15.10 -4.08
CA ALA A 68 23.55 15.52 -5.21
C ALA A 68 24.93 14.84 -5.21
N LEU A 69 25.59 14.74 -4.06
CA LEU A 69 26.88 14.05 -3.94
C LEU A 69 26.74 12.55 -4.24
N SER A 70 25.68 11.90 -3.77
CA SER A 70 25.39 10.50 -4.10
C SER A 70 25.11 10.33 -5.59
N ASN A 71 24.33 11.22 -6.20
CA ASN A 71 24.02 11.17 -7.64
C ASN A 71 25.25 11.31 -8.53
N ILE A 72 26.19 12.18 -8.18
CA ILE A 72 27.48 12.30 -8.86
C ILE A 72 28.19 10.93 -8.89
N LEU A 73 28.01 10.10 -7.86
CA LEU A 73 28.68 8.81 -7.71
C LEU A 73 27.86 7.61 -8.24
N LEU A 74 26.52 7.71 -8.27
CA LEU A 74 25.65 6.59 -8.64
C LEU A 74 25.08 6.68 -10.07
N LEU A 75 24.81 7.88 -10.59
CA LEU A 75 24.11 8.03 -11.87
C LEU A 75 25.07 7.87 -13.05
N PRO A 76 24.75 7.06 -14.07
CA PRO A 76 25.63 6.89 -15.22
C PRO A 76 25.83 8.23 -15.94
N TRP A 77 27.07 8.52 -16.33
CA TRP A 77 27.38 9.66 -17.17
C TRP A 77 26.77 9.46 -18.55
N PRO A 78 26.09 10.48 -19.11
CA PRO A 78 25.50 10.39 -20.41
C PRO A 78 26.59 10.25 -21.48
N ASN A 79 26.28 9.51 -22.54
CA ASN A 79 27.14 9.33 -23.72
C ASN A 79 28.49 8.65 -23.47
N LEU A 80 28.69 8.01 -22.32
CA LEU A 80 29.86 7.16 -22.06
C LEU A 80 29.49 5.68 -21.97
N PRO A 81 30.28 4.79 -22.59
CA PRO A 81 30.06 3.35 -22.47
C PRO A 81 30.35 2.84 -21.05
N GLU A 82 29.79 1.68 -20.71
CA GLU A 82 29.81 1.11 -19.35
C GLU A 82 31.23 0.91 -18.76
N ASN A 83 32.21 0.63 -19.61
CA ASN A 83 33.62 0.47 -19.22
C ASN A 83 34.31 1.79 -18.84
N GLU A 84 33.78 2.93 -19.29
CA GLU A 84 34.35 4.27 -19.04
C GLU A 84 33.66 5.00 -17.89
N GLN A 85 32.62 4.41 -17.30
CA GLN A 85 31.85 4.99 -16.19
C GLN A 85 32.62 5.09 -14.86
N GLN A 86 33.82 4.52 -14.79
CA GLN A 86 34.69 4.51 -13.59
C GLN A 86 34.00 3.98 -12.32
N TRP A 87 33.11 2.99 -12.49
CA TRP A 87 32.34 2.40 -11.38
C TRP A 87 33.15 1.97 -10.15
N PRO A 88 34.36 1.39 -10.27
CA PRO A 88 35.13 1.00 -9.09
C PRO A 88 35.48 2.17 -8.17
N VAL A 89 35.97 3.29 -8.73
CA VAL A 89 36.34 4.49 -7.96
C VAL A 89 35.10 5.14 -7.37
N ARG A 90 34.03 5.25 -8.18
CA ARG A 90 32.76 5.83 -7.74
C ARG A 90 32.12 5.02 -6.61
N SER A 91 32.21 3.70 -6.66
CA SER A 91 31.73 2.80 -5.62
C SER A 91 32.50 2.99 -4.31
N ILE A 92 33.82 3.12 -4.34
CA ILE A 92 34.63 3.38 -3.14
C ILE A 92 34.23 4.71 -2.51
N ASN A 93 34.15 5.77 -3.32
CA ASN A 93 33.77 7.10 -2.84
C ASN A 93 32.35 7.13 -2.27
N HIS A 94 31.42 6.38 -2.87
CA HIS A 94 30.05 6.28 -2.36
C HIS A 94 30.01 5.55 -1.02
N THR A 95 30.76 4.46 -0.86
CA THR A 95 30.90 3.78 0.43
C THR A 95 31.51 4.69 1.49
N SER A 96 32.54 5.47 1.16
CA SER A 96 33.12 6.46 2.08
C SER A 96 32.10 7.54 2.49
N LEU A 97 31.30 8.04 1.54
CA LEU A 97 30.25 9.01 1.80
C LEU A 97 29.20 8.44 2.77
N ILE A 98 28.62 7.29 2.46
CA ILE A 98 27.59 6.66 3.31
C ILE A 98 28.16 6.32 4.69
N SER A 99 29.38 5.79 4.76
CA SER A 99 30.06 5.50 6.02
C SER A 99 30.18 6.77 6.89
N ALA A 100 30.59 7.90 6.32
CA ALA A 100 30.66 9.14 7.08
C ALA A 100 29.28 9.61 7.55
N LEU A 101 28.26 9.56 6.68
CA LEU A 101 26.90 10.00 6.97
C LEU A 101 26.21 9.16 8.03
N SER A 102 26.49 7.86 8.10
CA SER A 102 25.86 6.92 9.04
C SER A 102 26.74 6.53 10.22
N ARG A 103 27.90 7.18 10.42
CA ARG A 103 28.85 6.81 11.49
C ARG A 103 28.19 6.77 12.87
N ASP A 104 27.54 7.86 13.28
CA ASP A 104 26.97 7.97 14.62
C ASP A 104 25.77 7.01 14.79
N TYR A 105 25.00 6.82 13.71
CA TYR A 105 23.93 5.83 13.64
C TYR A 105 24.44 4.39 13.81
N ARG A 106 25.54 4.02 13.16
CA ARG A 106 26.15 2.68 13.30
C ARG A 106 26.65 2.42 14.72
N ASN A 107 27.15 3.45 15.41
CA ASN A 107 27.59 3.36 16.80
C ASN A 107 26.43 3.10 17.79
N LEU A 108 25.17 3.37 17.40
CA LEU A 108 24.00 3.07 18.23
C LEU A 108 23.83 1.56 18.45
N LYS A 109 24.22 0.72 17.48
CA LYS A 109 24.12 -0.74 17.61
C LYS A 109 24.91 -1.28 18.80
N SER A 110 26.14 -0.80 19.00
CA SER A 110 26.96 -1.16 20.17
C SER A 110 26.35 -0.67 21.49
N SER A 111 25.68 0.49 21.48
CA SER A 111 25.05 1.07 22.67
C SER A 111 23.71 0.43 23.03
N ALA A 112 22.98 -0.14 22.06
CA ALA A 112 21.72 -0.84 22.31
C ALA A 112 21.93 -2.24 22.90
N VAL A 113 23.03 -2.91 22.53
CA VAL A 113 23.39 -4.26 23.00
C VAL A 113 24.08 -4.22 24.37
N ALA A 114 24.85 -3.18 24.67
CA ALA A 114 25.40 -2.96 25.99
C ALA A 114 24.36 -2.24 26.86
N SER A 115 23.72 -2.95 27.79
CA SER A 115 22.70 -2.43 28.73
C SER A 115 23.20 -1.34 29.70
N GLN A 116 24.23 -0.55 29.34
CA GLN A 116 24.84 0.47 30.18
C GLN A 116 25.18 1.75 29.39
N ARG A 117 24.34 2.77 29.60
CA ARG A 117 24.65 4.20 29.84
C ARG A 117 25.25 5.07 28.71
N LYS A 118 24.53 6.14 28.31
CA LYS A 118 24.83 7.58 28.58
C LYS A 118 24.21 8.60 27.60
N MET A 119 23.61 8.20 26.48
CA MET A 119 22.90 9.18 25.63
C MET A 119 21.46 9.38 26.11
N PRO A 120 20.98 10.64 26.22
CA PRO A 120 19.55 10.92 26.30
C PRO A 120 18.80 10.22 25.16
N LEU A 121 17.61 9.68 25.46
CA LEU A 121 16.75 9.04 24.46
C LEU A 121 16.47 9.99 23.28
N ASP A 122 16.30 11.29 23.55
CA ASP A 122 16.04 12.31 22.54
C ASP A 122 17.19 12.48 21.54
N ASP A 123 18.45 12.46 22.00
CA ASP A 123 19.61 12.57 21.10
C ASP A 123 19.70 11.35 20.17
N THR A 124 19.33 10.16 20.68
CA THR A 124 19.29 8.93 19.88
C THR A 124 18.24 9.01 18.78
N LYS A 125 17.03 9.51 19.11
CA LYS A 125 15.96 9.71 18.12
C LYS A 125 16.39 10.66 17.00
N VAL A 126 17.03 11.77 17.35
CA VAL A 126 17.53 12.76 16.38
C VAL A 126 18.52 12.12 15.42
N ILE A 127 19.47 11.32 15.91
CA ILE A 127 20.43 10.61 15.06
C ILE A 127 19.73 9.66 14.09
N ILE A 128 18.72 8.91 14.56
CA ILE A 128 17.95 7.98 13.72
C ILE A 128 17.22 8.75 12.62
N HIS A 129 16.39 9.74 12.97
CA HIS A 129 15.63 10.52 11.98
C HIS A 129 16.52 11.20 10.95
N GLN A 130 17.56 11.90 11.39
CA GLN A 130 18.42 12.64 10.47
C GLN A 130 19.22 11.70 9.55
N THR A 131 19.64 10.54 10.04
CA THR A 131 20.40 9.59 9.22
C THR A 131 19.46 8.89 8.23
N LEU A 132 18.36 8.33 8.71
CA LEU A 132 17.43 7.58 7.86
C LEU A 132 16.77 8.45 6.80
N SER A 133 16.41 9.70 7.11
CA SER A 133 15.87 10.64 6.11
C SER A 133 16.83 10.86 4.94
N VAL A 134 18.14 10.98 5.20
CA VAL A 134 19.15 11.12 4.15
C VAL A 134 19.32 9.82 3.35
N LEU A 135 19.37 8.66 4.03
CA LEU A 135 19.55 7.38 3.36
C LEU A 135 18.32 6.98 2.52
N GLU A 136 17.12 7.25 3.04
CA GLU A 136 15.85 7.06 2.34
C GLU A 136 15.83 7.88 1.04
N ASP A 137 16.16 9.16 1.13
CA ASP A 137 16.20 10.07 -0.01
C ASP A 137 17.17 9.62 -1.11
N ILE A 138 18.36 9.14 -0.72
CA ILE A 138 19.35 8.57 -1.64
C ILE A 138 18.79 7.35 -2.37
N VAL A 139 18.13 6.44 -1.64
CA VAL A 139 17.55 5.22 -2.22
C VAL A 139 16.38 5.54 -3.14
N GLU A 140 15.48 6.42 -2.72
CA GLU A 140 14.31 6.83 -3.52
C GLU A 140 14.77 7.40 -4.86
N ASN A 141 15.80 8.25 -4.84
CA ASN A 141 16.31 8.93 -6.04
C ASN A 141 16.98 7.99 -7.06
N ILE A 142 17.37 6.77 -6.66
CA ILE A 142 18.00 5.77 -7.55
C ILE A 142 17.11 4.56 -7.84
N SER A 143 15.88 4.55 -7.34
CA SER A 143 14.97 3.41 -7.42
C SER A 143 14.63 3.01 -8.87
N GLY A 144 14.52 3.99 -9.77
CA GLY A 144 14.29 3.79 -11.21
C GLY A 144 15.55 3.68 -12.07
N GLU A 145 16.74 3.69 -11.49
CA GLU A 145 18.01 3.70 -12.23
C GLU A 145 18.57 2.29 -12.51
N SER A 146 19.67 2.24 -13.26
CA SER A 146 20.31 0.99 -13.69
C SER A 146 20.62 0.03 -12.55
N THR A 147 20.65 -1.28 -12.85
CA THR A 147 21.03 -2.32 -11.86
C THR A 147 22.39 -2.06 -11.23
N LYS A 148 23.35 -1.50 -11.99
CA LYS A 148 24.69 -1.18 -11.48
C LYS A 148 24.66 -0.08 -10.42
N SER A 149 23.94 1.01 -10.68
CA SER A 149 23.73 2.10 -9.73
C SER A 149 23.10 1.60 -8.44
N ARG A 150 22.05 0.78 -8.56
CA ARG A 150 21.37 0.16 -7.40
C ARG A 150 22.27 -0.79 -6.62
N GLN A 151 23.10 -1.58 -7.31
CA GLN A 151 24.07 -2.47 -6.66
C GLN A 151 25.10 -1.69 -5.84
N ILE A 152 25.68 -0.63 -6.43
CA ILE A 152 26.64 0.23 -5.71
C ILE A 152 25.96 0.89 -4.50
N CYS A 153 24.75 1.42 -4.67
CA CYS A 153 23.98 2.03 -3.59
C CYS A 153 23.75 1.06 -2.44
N TYR A 154 23.22 -0.14 -2.72
CA TYR A 154 22.97 -1.14 -1.69
C TYR A 154 24.25 -1.60 -0.99
N ASN A 155 25.34 -1.86 -1.74
CA ASN A 155 26.61 -2.27 -1.16
C ASN A 155 27.13 -1.26 -0.13
N SER A 156 26.98 0.05 -0.41
CA SER A 156 27.38 1.10 0.53
C SER A 156 26.43 1.21 1.73
N LEU A 157 25.14 0.89 1.56
CA LEU A 157 24.11 0.98 2.60
C LEU A 157 24.02 -0.25 3.49
N GLN A 158 24.55 -1.41 3.07
CA GLN A 158 24.32 -2.72 3.68
C GLN A 158 24.46 -2.72 5.21
N GLU A 159 25.51 -2.10 5.75
CA GLU A 159 25.72 -2.01 7.19
C GLU A 159 24.64 -1.17 7.89
N SER A 160 24.22 -0.05 7.29
CA SER A 160 23.16 0.81 7.83
C SER A 160 21.81 0.09 7.83
N VAL A 161 21.52 -0.73 6.81
CA VAL A 161 20.30 -1.57 6.77
C VAL A 161 20.33 -2.62 7.89
N GLN A 162 21.47 -3.28 8.10
CA GLN A 162 21.62 -4.25 9.19
C GLN A 162 21.49 -3.61 10.58
N VAL A 163 22.05 -2.41 10.77
CA VAL A 163 21.88 -1.64 12.01
C VAL A 163 20.41 -1.28 12.21
N SER A 164 19.71 -0.83 11.15
CA SER A 164 18.28 -0.54 11.21
C SER A 164 17.48 -1.75 11.67
N LEU A 165 17.73 -2.92 11.10
CA LEU A 165 17.01 -4.14 11.50
C LEU A 165 17.31 -4.53 12.95
N ALA A 166 18.57 -4.37 13.40
CA ALA A 166 18.97 -4.68 14.77
C ALA A 166 18.42 -3.71 15.81
N LEU A 167 18.23 -2.43 15.46
CA LEU A 167 17.65 -1.43 16.35
C LEU A 167 16.13 -1.52 16.42
N PHE A 168 15.47 -2.04 15.39
CA PHE A 168 14.01 -2.03 15.27
C PHE A 168 13.28 -2.60 16.51
N PRO A 169 13.69 -3.73 17.12
CA PRO A 169 13.11 -4.24 18.37
C PRO A 169 13.17 -3.28 19.55
N ALA A 170 14.23 -2.47 19.67
CA ALA A 170 14.40 -1.55 20.78
C ALA A 170 13.47 -0.32 20.69
N PHE A 171 12.98 0.00 19.49
CA PHE A 171 12.19 1.20 19.21
C PHE A 171 10.74 0.92 18.83
N ILE A 172 10.28 -0.34 18.82
CA ILE A 172 8.93 -0.73 18.36
C ILE A 172 7.79 0.01 19.07
N HIS A 173 7.96 0.36 20.34
CA HIS A 173 6.97 1.11 21.12
C HIS A 173 7.06 2.64 20.94
N GLN A 174 8.05 3.13 20.19
CA GLN A 174 8.23 4.54 19.88
C GLN A 174 7.75 4.79 18.45
N SER A 175 6.51 5.28 18.31
CA SER A 175 5.84 5.40 17.02
C SER A 175 6.56 6.34 16.05
N ASP A 176 7.12 7.44 16.54
CA ASP A 176 7.94 8.39 15.75
C ASP A 176 9.15 7.73 15.10
N VAL A 177 9.93 7.00 15.89
CA VAL A 177 11.12 6.29 15.39
C VAL A 177 10.72 5.13 14.49
N THR A 178 9.71 4.35 14.89
CA THR A 178 9.22 3.20 14.11
C THR A 178 8.70 3.64 12.75
N ASP A 179 8.00 4.78 12.68
CA ASP A 179 7.49 5.35 11.43
C ASP A 179 8.62 5.67 10.46
N GLU A 180 9.70 6.29 10.94
CA GLU A 180 10.89 6.58 10.14
C GLU A 180 11.59 5.30 9.67
N MET A 181 11.80 4.33 10.58
CA MET A 181 12.45 3.07 10.25
C MET A 181 11.67 2.29 9.19
N LEU A 182 10.35 2.21 9.31
CA LEU A 182 9.50 1.58 8.30
C LEU A 182 9.47 2.37 6.98
N SER A 183 9.61 3.69 7.00
CA SER A 183 9.75 4.50 5.77
C SER A 183 11.01 4.08 5.02
N PHE A 184 12.13 4.01 5.72
CA PHE A 184 13.39 3.56 5.17
C PHE A 184 13.28 2.13 4.60
N PHE A 185 12.71 1.19 5.35
CA PHE A 185 12.52 -0.18 4.85
C PHE A 185 11.56 -0.26 3.67
N LEU A 186 10.45 0.48 3.67
CA LEU A 186 9.55 0.53 2.53
C LEU A 186 10.25 1.04 1.27
N THR A 187 11.08 2.08 1.40
CA THR A 187 11.87 2.65 0.31
C THR A 187 12.93 1.66 -0.19
N LEU A 188 13.59 0.92 0.70
CA LEU A 188 14.48 -0.19 0.34
C LEU A 188 13.74 -1.30 -0.42
N PHE A 189 12.56 -1.71 0.03
CA PHE A 189 11.76 -2.76 -0.61
C PHE A 189 11.30 -2.35 -2.02
N ARG A 190 11.00 -1.06 -2.22
CA ARG A 190 10.61 -0.52 -3.53
C ARG A 190 11.80 -0.37 -4.48
N GLY A 191 12.94 0.11 -3.99
CA GLY A 191 14.08 0.47 -4.84
C GLY A 191 15.18 -0.58 -4.96
N LEU A 192 15.48 -1.32 -3.88
CA LEU A 192 16.69 -2.12 -3.71
C LEU A 192 16.47 -3.58 -3.29
N ARG A 193 15.22 -4.05 -3.20
CA ARG A 193 14.90 -5.43 -2.77
C ARG A 193 15.66 -6.51 -3.55
N VAL A 194 15.79 -6.36 -4.87
CA VAL A 194 16.54 -7.33 -5.70
C VAL A 194 18.00 -7.40 -5.28
N GLN A 195 18.61 -6.26 -4.95
CA GLN A 195 19.99 -6.17 -4.49
C GLN A 195 20.16 -6.69 -3.06
N MET A 196 19.15 -6.50 -2.20
CA MET A 196 19.12 -7.06 -0.84
C MET A 196 19.20 -8.58 -0.82
N GLY A 197 18.64 -9.22 -1.85
CA GLY A 197 18.58 -10.66 -1.97
C GLY A 197 17.45 -11.26 -1.13
N VAL A 198 17.04 -12.45 -1.55
CA VAL A 198 15.93 -13.19 -0.94
C VAL A 198 16.13 -13.44 0.56
N PRO A 199 17.25 -14.04 1.02
CA PRO A 199 17.35 -14.47 2.43
C PRO A 199 17.26 -13.30 3.41
N PHE A 200 17.84 -12.15 3.06
CA PHE A 200 17.80 -10.97 3.91
C PHE A 200 16.42 -10.30 3.89
N THR A 201 15.75 -10.30 2.75
CA THR A 201 14.36 -9.83 2.63
C THR A 201 13.42 -10.67 3.49
N GLU A 202 13.55 -12.01 3.44
CA GLU A 202 12.79 -12.94 4.29
C GLU A 202 13.03 -12.69 5.77
N GLN A 203 14.28 -12.46 6.18
CA GLN A 203 14.63 -12.13 7.55
C GLN A 203 13.89 -10.87 8.03
N ILE A 204 13.89 -9.79 7.24
CA ILE A 204 13.23 -8.54 7.59
C ILE A 204 11.71 -8.76 7.75
N ILE A 205 11.08 -9.45 6.79
CA ILE A 205 9.63 -9.74 6.82
C ILE A 205 9.29 -10.57 8.06
N GLN A 206 10.06 -11.62 8.34
CA GLN A 206 9.84 -12.47 9.51
C GLN A 206 9.99 -11.67 10.82
N THR A 207 10.99 -10.80 10.91
CA THR A 207 11.16 -9.91 12.07
C THR A 207 9.94 -9.01 12.26
N PHE A 208 9.44 -8.37 11.19
CA PHE A 208 8.26 -7.51 11.30
C PHE A 208 7.00 -8.29 11.67
N LEU A 209 6.73 -9.43 11.03
CA LEU A 209 5.58 -10.28 11.35
C LEU A 209 5.61 -10.78 12.81
N ASN A 210 6.79 -11.05 13.36
CA ASN A 210 6.93 -11.49 14.75
C ASN A 210 6.74 -10.35 15.77
N MET A 211 7.05 -9.11 15.38
CA MET A 211 7.04 -7.97 16.29
C MET A 211 5.72 -7.21 16.32
N PHE A 212 4.99 -7.15 15.20
CA PHE A 212 3.67 -6.53 15.14
C PHE A 212 2.59 -7.48 15.65
N THR A 213 2.53 -7.65 16.97
CA THR A 213 1.46 -8.40 17.63
C THR A 213 0.15 -7.62 17.63
N ARG A 214 -0.95 -8.30 17.95
CA ARG A 214 -2.28 -7.67 18.07
C ARG A 214 -2.29 -6.52 19.07
N GLU A 215 -1.61 -6.68 20.21
CA GLU A 215 -1.52 -5.63 21.24
C GLU A 215 -0.78 -4.41 20.70
N GLN A 216 0.37 -4.62 20.04
CA GLN A 216 1.17 -3.54 19.46
C GLN A 216 0.42 -2.78 18.35
N LEU A 217 -0.30 -3.52 17.51
CA LEU A 217 -1.14 -2.95 16.46
C LEU A 217 -2.31 -2.18 17.06
N ALA A 218 -2.96 -2.72 18.09
CA ALA A 218 -4.06 -2.03 18.77
C ALA A 218 -3.57 -0.71 19.39
N GLU A 219 -2.46 -0.72 20.13
CA GLU A 219 -1.86 0.49 20.70
C GLU A 219 -1.57 1.54 19.62
N SER A 220 -1.01 1.13 18.49
CA SER A 220 -0.68 2.01 17.38
C SER A 220 -1.92 2.63 16.69
N ILE A 221 -3.05 1.93 16.68
CA ILE A 221 -4.29 2.33 16.00
C ILE A 221 -5.23 3.14 16.90
N LEU A 222 -5.11 3.04 18.22
CA LEU A 222 -6.05 3.65 19.18
C LEU A 222 -6.20 5.18 19.06
N HIS A 223 -5.21 5.87 18.50
CA HIS A 223 -5.26 7.30 18.22
C HIS A 223 -5.27 7.55 16.70
N GLU A 224 -6.43 7.94 16.15
CA GLU A 224 -6.59 8.27 14.72
C GLU A 224 -5.74 9.49 14.33
N GLY A 225 -5.20 9.46 13.11
CA GLY A 225 -4.29 10.49 12.60
C GLY A 225 -2.93 10.56 13.32
N SER A 226 -2.66 9.61 14.22
CA SER A 226 -1.38 9.55 14.94
C SER A 226 -0.27 8.96 14.08
N THR A 227 0.96 9.17 14.53
CA THR A 227 2.12 8.47 13.99
C THR A 227 2.01 6.94 14.08
N GLY A 228 1.22 6.41 15.03
CA GLY A 228 0.96 4.97 15.12
C GLY A 228 0.14 4.43 13.94
N CYS A 229 -0.82 5.18 13.40
CA CYS A 229 -1.55 4.77 12.19
C CYS A 229 -0.60 4.66 11.00
N ARG A 230 0.30 5.65 10.83
CA ARG A 230 1.32 5.65 9.76
C ARG A 230 2.30 4.48 9.85
N VAL A 231 2.64 4.04 11.07
CA VAL A 231 3.41 2.81 11.30
C VAL A 231 2.70 1.60 10.71
N VAL A 232 1.41 1.42 11.03
CA VAL A 232 0.62 0.29 10.51
C VAL A 232 0.46 0.38 9.00
N GLU A 233 0.16 1.55 8.45
CA GLU A 233 0.08 1.76 6.99
C GLU A 233 1.38 1.36 6.28
N LYS A 234 2.54 1.82 6.76
CA LYS A 234 3.84 1.49 6.16
C LYS A 234 4.14 0.00 6.27
N PHE A 235 3.81 -0.62 7.39
CA PHE A 235 3.95 -2.06 7.54
C PHE A 235 3.08 -2.83 6.53
N LEU A 236 1.80 -2.46 6.37
CA LEU A 236 0.92 -3.04 5.37
C LEU A 236 1.46 -2.82 3.95
N LYS A 237 1.97 -1.63 3.62
CA LYS A 237 2.62 -1.32 2.34
C LYS A 237 3.84 -2.20 2.06
N ILE A 238 4.65 -2.50 3.08
CA ILE A 238 5.78 -3.44 2.92
C ILE A 238 5.24 -4.83 2.55
N LEU A 239 4.23 -5.32 3.25
CA LEU A 239 3.61 -6.62 2.93
C LEU A 239 2.95 -6.62 1.54
N GLN A 240 2.39 -5.50 1.09
CA GLN A 240 1.86 -5.35 -0.26
C GLN A 240 2.96 -5.60 -1.31
N VAL A 241 4.17 -5.07 -1.10
CA VAL A 241 5.31 -5.31 -2.00
C VAL A 241 5.68 -6.80 -2.03
N VAL A 242 5.62 -7.47 -0.88
CA VAL A 242 5.95 -8.90 -0.75
C VAL A 242 4.96 -9.79 -1.49
N VAL A 243 3.65 -9.60 -1.30
CA VAL A 243 2.63 -10.46 -1.92
C VAL A 243 2.53 -10.29 -3.43
N GLN A 244 3.00 -9.16 -3.97
CA GLN A 244 3.02 -8.92 -5.42
C GLN A 244 4.18 -9.63 -6.13
N GLU A 245 5.14 -10.16 -5.39
CA GLU A 245 6.35 -10.68 -6.01
C GLU A 245 6.08 -11.88 -6.91
N PRO A 246 6.52 -11.83 -8.18
CA PRO A 246 6.42 -12.98 -9.06
C PRO A 246 7.38 -14.06 -8.58
N GLY A 247 6.86 -15.23 -8.21
CA GLY A 247 7.68 -16.38 -7.84
C GLY A 247 7.06 -17.25 -6.76
N GLN A 248 7.85 -18.18 -6.22
CA GLN A 248 7.46 -19.05 -5.10
C GLN A 248 8.11 -18.64 -3.78
N VAL A 249 9.11 -17.77 -3.83
CA VAL A 249 9.99 -17.42 -2.72
C VAL A 249 9.21 -16.92 -1.51
N PHE A 250 8.36 -15.90 -1.68
CA PHE A 250 7.63 -15.28 -0.56
C PHE A 250 6.26 -15.90 -0.28
N LYS A 251 5.85 -16.93 -1.04
CA LYS A 251 4.56 -17.59 -0.81
C LYS A 251 4.40 -18.25 0.55
N PRO A 252 5.45 -18.79 1.20
CA PRO A 252 5.34 -19.31 2.56
C PRO A 252 4.83 -18.29 3.58
N PHE A 253 4.95 -16.98 3.32
CA PHE A 253 4.43 -15.93 4.21
C PHE A 253 2.93 -15.65 4.03
N LEU A 254 2.29 -16.09 2.95
CA LEU A 254 0.89 -15.78 2.68
C LEU A 254 -0.07 -16.15 3.83
N PRO A 255 0.03 -17.35 4.45
CA PRO A 255 -0.84 -17.69 5.58
C PRO A 255 -0.67 -16.71 6.75
N SER A 256 0.57 -16.35 7.10
CA SER A 256 0.86 -15.41 8.19
C SER A 256 0.40 -13.99 7.89
N ILE A 257 0.55 -13.54 6.63
CA ILE A 257 0.07 -12.22 6.19
C ILE A 257 -1.46 -12.17 6.25
N ILE A 258 -2.15 -13.21 5.78
CA ILE A 258 -3.61 -13.28 5.82
C ILE A 258 -4.09 -13.33 7.28
N ALA A 259 -3.46 -14.13 8.14
CA ALA A 259 -3.79 -14.22 9.56
C ALA A 259 -3.58 -12.86 10.27
N LEU A 260 -2.47 -12.17 10.01
CA LEU A 260 -2.24 -10.81 10.49
C LEU A 260 -3.38 -9.87 10.06
N CYS A 261 -3.76 -9.90 8.78
CA CYS A 261 -4.83 -9.04 8.26
C CYS A 261 -6.18 -9.35 8.91
N MET A 262 -6.59 -10.62 8.94
CA MET A 262 -7.95 -11.02 9.31
C MET A 262 -8.15 -11.22 10.81
N GLU A 263 -7.13 -11.67 11.53
CA GLU A 263 -7.22 -12.00 12.96
C GLU A 263 -6.67 -10.89 13.87
N GLN A 264 -5.76 -10.06 13.37
CA GLN A 264 -5.13 -9.02 14.18
C GLN A 264 -5.60 -7.61 13.78
N VAL A 265 -5.45 -7.21 12.50
CA VAL A 265 -5.72 -5.83 12.06
C VAL A 265 -7.21 -5.56 11.85
N TYR A 266 -7.89 -6.39 11.04
CA TYR A 266 -9.30 -6.17 10.68
C TYR A 266 -10.23 -6.04 11.90
N PRO A 267 -10.14 -6.88 12.96
CA PRO A 267 -11.00 -6.75 14.13
C PRO A 267 -10.80 -5.45 14.91
N ILE A 268 -9.63 -4.81 14.82
CA ILE A 268 -9.35 -3.53 15.48
C ILE A 268 -10.05 -2.40 14.72
N ILE A 269 -10.04 -2.46 13.38
CA ILE A 269 -10.48 -1.35 12.54
C ILE A 269 -11.91 -1.49 12.00
N ALA A 270 -12.52 -2.68 12.04
CA ALA A 270 -13.81 -2.96 11.38
C ALA A 270 -14.88 -1.89 11.67
N GLU A 271 -15.09 -1.58 12.95
CA GLU A 271 -16.09 -0.63 13.42
C GLU A 271 -15.55 0.79 13.69
N ARG A 272 -14.27 1.03 13.43
CA ARG A 272 -13.61 2.33 13.73
C ARG A 272 -13.40 3.19 12.48
N PRO A 273 -13.46 4.52 12.58
CA PRO A 273 -13.16 5.42 11.47
C PRO A 273 -11.65 5.59 11.22
N SER A 274 -10.98 4.52 10.77
CA SER A 274 -9.56 4.53 10.41
C SER A 274 -9.34 4.38 8.90
N PRO A 275 -9.62 5.41 8.08
CA PRO A 275 -9.69 5.31 6.62
C PRO A 275 -8.36 4.92 5.97
N ASP A 276 -7.24 5.50 6.43
CA ASP A 276 -5.92 5.25 5.85
C ASP A 276 -5.48 3.79 6.07
N VAL A 277 -5.61 3.28 7.31
CA VAL A 277 -5.29 1.88 7.63
C VAL A 277 -6.24 0.92 6.90
N LYS A 278 -7.54 1.25 6.81
CA LYS A 278 -8.51 0.44 6.04
C LYS A 278 -8.12 0.36 4.57
N ALA A 279 -7.81 1.49 3.94
CA ALA A 279 -7.44 1.54 2.54
C ALA A 279 -6.22 0.65 2.24
N GLU A 280 -5.19 0.70 3.09
CA GLU A 280 -3.99 -0.13 2.92
C GLU A 280 -4.22 -1.61 3.26
N LEU A 281 -5.10 -1.92 4.21
CA LEU A 281 -5.49 -3.30 4.52
C LEU A 281 -6.22 -3.93 3.34
N PHE A 282 -7.24 -3.26 2.81
CA PHE A 282 -8.02 -3.78 1.69
C PHE A 282 -7.19 -3.87 0.40
N GLU A 283 -6.27 -2.93 0.18
CA GLU A 283 -5.28 -3.02 -0.90
C GLU A 283 -4.36 -4.25 -0.74
N LEU A 284 -3.91 -4.57 0.48
CA LEU A 284 -3.13 -5.78 0.76
C LEU A 284 -3.94 -7.07 0.50
N LEU A 285 -5.18 -7.12 0.95
CA LEU A 285 -6.07 -8.25 0.70
C LEU A 285 -6.33 -8.43 -0.81
N PHE A 286 -6.62 -7.34 -1.52
CA PHE A 286 -6.79 -7.36 -2.97
C PHE A 286 -5.52 -7.84 -3.68
N ARG A 287 -4.35 -7.27 -3.38
CA ARG A 287 -3.08 -7.69 -4.00
C ARG A 287 -2.74 -9.15 -3.70
N THR A 288 -3.07 -9.62 -2.50
CA THR A 288 -2.93 -11.05 -2.13
C THR A 288 -3.77 -11.93 -3.04
N LEU A 289 -5.06 -11.63 -3.19
CA LEU A 289 -5.96 -12.35 -4.08
C LEU A 289 -5.51 -12.26 -5.56
N HIS A 290 -5.22 -11.05 -6.03
CA HIS A 290 -4.93 -10.77 -7.43
C HIS A 290 -3.64 -11.44 -7.91
N HIS A 291 -2.56 -11.37 -7.12
CA HIS A 291 -1.25 -11.90 -7.49
C HIS A 291 -1.05 -13.37 -7.10
N ASN A 292 -1.76 -13.85 -6.06
CA ASN A 292 -1.62 -15.21 -5.55
C ASN A 292 -2.88 -16.03 -5.73
N TRP A 293 -3.63 -15.82 -6.82
CA TRP A 293 -4.88 -16.54 -7.10
C TRP A 293 -4.75 -18.07 -6.97
N ARG A 294 -3.60 -18.62 -7.40
CA ARG A 294 -3.30 -20.07 -7.30
C ARG A 294 -3.18 -20.62 -5.88
N TYR A 295 -3.03 -19.76 -4.88
CA TYR A 295 -3.07 -20.13 -3.47
C TYR A 295 -4.49 -20.53 -3.02
N PHE A 296 -5.51 -19.95 -3.67
CA PHE A 296 -6.92 -20.23 -3.38
C PHE A 296 -7.56 -21.17 -4.41
N PHE A 297 -7.14 -21.09 -5.68
CA PHE A 297 -7.72 -21.88 -6.77
C PHE A 297 -6.61 -22.56 -7.57
N LYS A 298 -6.44 -23.88 -7.36
CA LYS A 298 -5.46 -24.64 -8.14
C LYS A 298 -5.96 -24.84 -9.56
N SER A 299 -5.18 -24.37 -10.52
CA SER A 299 -5.36 -24.71 -11.93
C SER A 299 -4.65 -26.03 -12.20
N THR A 300 -5.40 -27.12 -12.40
CA THR A 300 -4.86 -28.38 -12.89
C THR A 300 -4.78 -28.32 -14.42
N VAL A 301 -3.59 -28.57 -14.98
CA VAL A 301 -3.38 -28.60 -16.44
C VAL A 301 -4.31 -29.62 -17.11
N LEU A 302 -4.66 -30.71 -16.42
CA LEU A 302 -5.65 -31.71 -16.88
C LEU A 302 -7.08 -31.14 -17.01
N ALA A 303 -7.49 -30.18 -16.17
CA ALA A 303 -8.80 -29.53 -16.27
C ALA A 303 -8.94 -28.66 -17.52
N SER A 304 -7.82 -28.20 -18.10
CA SER A 304 -7.82 -27.44 -19.35
C SER A 304 -7.93 -28.31 -20.61
N VAL A 305 -7.57 -29.60 -20.51
CA VAL A 305 -7.63 -30.58 -21.60
C VAL A 305 -8.99 -31.28 -21.64
N GLN A 306 -9.60 -31.53 -20.48
CA GLN A 306 -10.99 -31.97 -20.39
C GLN A 306 -11.91 -30.74 -20.44
N ARG A 307 -12.26 -30.29 -21.66
CA ARG A 307 -13.32 -29.29 -21.86
C ARG A 307 -14.64 -29.85 -21.32
N GLY A 308 -14.91 -29.59 -20.05
CA GLY A 308 -16.17 -29.92 -19.40
C GLY A 308 -15.99 -30.26 -17.92
N ILE A 309 -16.34 -29.29 -17.06
CA ILE A 309 -16.84 -29.55 -15.70
C ILE A 309 -15.84 -30.17 -14.71
N ALA A 310 -14.53 -29.95 -14.88
CA ALA A 310 -13.64 -30.08 -13.72
C ALA A 310 -13.74 -28.79 -12.91
N GLU A 311 -14.55 -28.79 -11.84
CA GLU A 311 -14.58 -27.69 -10.87
C GLU A 311 -13.15 -27.41 -10.39
N GLU A 312 -12.70 -26.16 -10.50
CA GLU A 312 -11.39 -25.77 -9.95
C GLU A 312 -11.37 -26.11 -8.47
N GLN A 313 -10.42 -26.95 -8.07
CA GLN A 313 -10.26 -27.34 -6.68
C GLN A 313 -9.83 -26.11 -5.88
N MET A 314 -10.70 -25.72 -4.95
CA MET A 314 -10.44 -24.62 -4.04
C MET A 314 -9.60 -25.10 -2.86
N GLU A 315 -8.60 -24.31 -2.50
CA GLU A 315 -7.78 -24.47 -1.30
C GLU A 315 -7.93 -23.24 -0.42
N ASN A 316 -7.73 -23.40 0.90
CA ASN A 316 -7.80 -22.30 1.86
C ASN A 316 -9.14 -21.53 1.83
N GLU A 317 -10.25 -22.24 1.60
CA GLU A 317 -11.60 -21.67 1.55
C GLU A 317 -11.96 -20.78 2.75
N PRO A 318 -11.65 -21.13 4.02
CA PRO A 318 -11.97 -20.28 5.16
C PRO A 318 -11.32 -18.89 5.06
N GLN A 319 -10.07 -18.83 4.59
CA GLN A 319 -9.33 -17.58 4.44
C GLN A 319 -9.94 -16.73 3.31
N PHE A 320 -10.23 -17.33 2.16
CA PHE A 320 -10.89 -16.64 1.06
C PHE A 320 -12.25 -16.07 1.48
N SER A 321 -13.06 -16.88 2.17
CA SER A 321 -14.37 -16.48 2.63
C SER A 321 -14.31 -15.35 3.65
N ALA A 322 -13.36 -15.39 4.59
CA ALA A 322 -13.16 -14.30 5.54
C ALA A 322 -12.79 -12.98 4.84
N ILE A 323 -11.92 -13.03 3.82
CA ILE A 323 -11.54 -11.85 3.03
C ILE A 323 -12.76 -11.30 2.27
N MET A 324 -13.53 -12.17 1.59
CA MET A 324 -14.73 -11.75 0.86
C MET A 324 -15.80 -11.17 1.79
N GLN A 325 -15.98 -11.75 2.99
CA GLN A 325 -16.87 -11.19 3.99
C GLN A 325 -16.44 -9.78 4.41
N ALA A 326 -15.14 -9.53 4.63
CA ALA A 326 -14.63 -8.19 4.91
C ALA A 326 -14.92 -7.20 3.77
N PHE A 327 -14.76 -7.63 2.50
CA PHE A 327 -15.17 -6.81 1.35
C PHE A 327 -16.67 -6.49 1.37
N GLY A 328 -17.53 -7.48 1.61
CA GLY A 328 -18.98 -7.27 1.70
C GLY A 328 -19.37 -6.30 2.83
N GLN A 329 -18.76 -6.45 4.01
CA GLN A 329 -18.99 -5.55 5.15
C GLN A 329 -18.51 -4.12 4.88
N SER A 330 -17.46 -3.94 4.09
CA SER A 330 -16.97 -2.60 3.74
C SER A 330 -18.01 -1.75 2.98
N PHE A 331 -18.91 -2.39 2.22
CA PHE A 331 -19.96 -1.69 1.49
C PHE A 331 -21.13 -1.19 2.37
N LEU A 332 -21.17 -1.62 3.63
CA LEU A 332 -22.11 -1.10 4.63
C LEU A 332 -21.55 0.14 5.35
N GLN A 333 -20.28 0.48 5.14
CA GLN A 333 -19.63 1.62 5.78
C GLN A 333 -19.91 2.92 5.02
N PRO A 334 -19.90 4.08 5.71
CA PRO A 334 -20.22 5.37 5.09
C PRO A 334 -19.08 5.99 4.24
N ASP A 335 -17.88 5.40 4.24
CA ASP A 335 -16.73 5.95 3.53
C ASP A 335 -16.79 5.65 2.02
N ILE A 336 -17.14 6.68 1.26
CA ILE A 336 -17.24 6.62 -0.20
C ILE A 336 -15.93 6.25 -0.91
N HIS A 337 -14.78 6.67 -0.38
CA HIS A 337 -13.50 6.39 -1.02
C HIS A 337 -13.16 4.90 -0.88
N LEU A 338 -13.34 4.37 0.33
CA LEU A 338 -13.17 2.95 0.60
C LEU A 338 -14.17 2.10 -0.19
N PHE A 339 -15.43 2.52 -0.26
CA PHE A 339 -16.45 1.88 -1.06
C PHE A 339 -16.03 1.79 -2.54
N LYS A 340 -15.63 2.93 -3.13
CA LYS A 340 -15.19 3.00 -4.53
C LYS A 340 -13.98 2.11 -4.80
N GLN A 341 -12.99 2.17 -3.91
CA GLN A 341 -11.77 1.36 -3.97
C GLN A 341 -12.10 -0.14 -3.97
N ASN A 342 -12.92 -0.58 -3.02
CA ASN A 342 -13.25 -2.00 -2.86
C ASN A 342 -14.15 -2.53 -3.98
N LEU A 343 -15.07 -1.71 -4.50
CA LEU A 343 -15.86 -2.06 -5.68
C LEU A 343 -14.96 -2.25 -6.91
N PHE A 344 -14.01 -1.33 -7.12
CA PHE A 344 -13.02 -1.43 -8.19
C PHE A 344 -12.16 -2.70 -8.07
N TYR A 345 -11.78 -3.11 -6.86
CA TYR A 345 -11.04 -4.36 -6.62
C TYR A 345 -11.85 -5.59 -7.00
N LEU A 346 -13.12 -5.67 -6.61
CA LEU A 346 -13.98 -6.79 -6.98
C LEU A 346 -14.17 -6.89 -8.50
N GLU A 347 -14.41 -5.76 -9.16
CA GLU A 347 -14.54 -5.72 -10.62
C GLU A 347 -13.24 -6.10 -11.34
N THR A 348 -12.09 -5.71 -10.79
CA THR A 348 -10.78 -6.11 -11.31
C THR A 348 -10.56 -7.62 -11.15
N LEU A 349 -10.87 -8.18 -9.97
CA LEU A 349 -10.80 -9.63 -9.72
C LEU A 349 -11.76 -10.39 -10.63
N ASN A 350 -12.97 -9.87 -10.87
CA ASN A 350 -13.91 -10.49 -11.79
C ASN A 350 -13.41 -10.44 -13.24
N THR A 351 -12.90 -9.30 -13.68
CA THR A 351 -12.36 -9.13 -15.03
C THR A 351 -11.18 -10.07 -15.30
N LYS A 352 -10.26 -10.19 -14.34
CA LYS A 352 -9.03 -10.98 -14.51
C LYS A 352 -9.19 -12.46 -14.18
N GLN A 353 -9.97 -12.81 -13.15
CA GLN A 353 -10.04 -14.17 -12.60
C GLN A 353 -11.45 -14.77 -12.63
N LYS A 354 -12.43 -14.07 -13.20
CA LYS A 354 -13.84 -14.49 -13.24
C LYS A 354 -14.38 -14.82 -11.85
N LEU A 355 -14.04 -13.98 -10.85
CA LEU A 355 -14.46 -14.09 -9.45
C LEU A 355 -15.93 -14.49 -9.31
N TYR A 356 -16.84 -13.79 -9.99
CA TYR A 356 -18.28 -14.02 -9.82
C TYR A 356 -18.74 -15.38 -10.37
N HIS A 357 -17.97 -15.98 -11.27
CA HIS A 357 -18.25 -17.30 -11.84
C HIS A 357 -17.73 -18.45 -10.96
N LYS A 358 -16.92 -18.16 -9.94
CA LYS A 358 -16.42 -19.18 -9.02
C LYS A 358 -17.56 -19.70 -8.17
N LYS A 359 -17.63 -21.03 -8.02
CA LYS A 359 -18.70 -21.74 -7.30
C LYS A 359 -18.95 -21.14 -5.92
N ILE A 360 -17.90 -20.99 -5.11
CA ILE A 360 -17.97 -20.43 -3.76
C ILE A 360 -18.63 -19.04 -3.73
N PHE A 361 -18.29 -18.17 -4.70
CA PHE A 361 -18.88 -16.84 -4.78
C PHE A 361 -20.34 -16.94 -5.19
N ARG A 362 -20.65 -17.70 -6.26
CA ARG A 362 -22.01 -17.89 -6.77
C ARG A 362 -22.96 -18.47 -5.73
N THR A 363 -22.53 -19.50 -5.00
CA THR A 363 -23.41 -20.23 -4.07
C THR A 363 -23.54 -19.56 -2.72
N SER A 364 -22.48 -18.92 -2.23
CA SER A 364 -22.41 -18.51 -0.82
C SER A 364 -22.41 -16.99 -0.61
N MET A 365 -22.07 -16.20 -1.63
CA MET A 365 -21.78 -14.76 -1.46
C MET A 365 -22.57 -13.87 -2.42
N LEU A 366 -22.81 -14.31 -3.66
CA LEU A 366 -23.37 -13.49 -4.74
C LEU A 366 -24.69 -12.82 -4.31
N PHE A 367 -25.61 -13.58 -3.70
CA PHE A 367 -26.86 -13.05 -3.18
C PHE A 367 -26.63 -11.88 -2.22
N GLN A 368 -25.73 -12.04 -1.24
CA GLN A 368 -25.45 -11.03 -0.21
C GLN A 368 -24.84 -9.76 -0.82
N PHE A 369 -23.89 -9.90 -1.74
CA PHE A 369 -23.27 -8.76 -2.40
C PHE A 369 -24.27 -7.98 -3.26
N VAL A 370 -25.05 -8.66 -4.09
CA VAL A 370 -26.07 -8.02 -4.92
C VAL A 370 -27.12 -7.32 -4.05
N ASN A 371 -27.56 -7.96 -2.97
CA ASN A 371 -28.49 -7.36 -2.01
C ASN A 371 -27.91 -6.07 -1.40
N VAL A 372 -26.67 -6.10 -0.88
CA VAL A 372 -26.05 -4.91 -0.28
C VAL A 372 -25.94 -3.76 -1.29
N LEU A 373 -25.49 -4.04 -2.52
CA LEU A 373 -25.37 -3.03 -3.57
C LEU A 373 -26.71 -2.43 -3.98
N LEU A 374 -27.77 -3.25 -4.11
CA LEU A 374 -29.12 -2.76 -4.36
C LEU A 374 -29.65 -1.92 -3.20
N GLN A 375 -29.42 -2.34 -1.95
CA GLN A 375 -29.82 -1.55 -0.78
C GLN A 375 -29.10 -0.19 -0.75
N VAL A 376 -27.82 -0.13 -1.14
CA VAL A 376 -27.08 1.14 -1.26
C VAL A 376 -27.74 2.09 -2.27
N LEU A 377 -28.18 1.59 -3.43
CA LEU A 377 -28.92 2.38 -4.41
C LEU A 377 -30.28 2.86 -3.87
N VAL A 378 -31.00 1.98 -3.17
CA VAL A 378 -32.31 2.30 -2.57
C VAL A 378 -32.21 3.38 -1.50
N HIS A 379 -31.21 3.30 -0.62
CA HIS A 379 -31.02 4.27 0.46
C HIS A 379 -30.29 5.55 0.02
N LYS A 380 -29.77 5.60 -1.21
CA LYS A 380 -28.92 6.70 -1.70
C LYS A 380 -27.70 7.00 -0.81
N SER A 381 -27.16 5.99 -0.11
CA SER A 381 -25.99 6.21 0.75
C SER A 381 -24.73 6.60 -0.03
N HIS A 382 -24.62 6.17 -1.30
CA HIS A 382 -23.48 6.44 -2.19
C HIS A 382 -23.93 6.86 -3.60
N ASP A 383 -24.82 7.85 -3.71
CA ASP A 383 -25.45 8.29 -4.98
C ASP A 383 -24.43 8.68 -6.07
N LEU A 384 -23.25 9.16 -5.67
CA LEU A 384 -22.15 9.51 -6.59
C LEU A 384 -21.54 8.30 -7.33
N LEU A 385 -21.77 7.07 -6.85
CA LEU A 385 -21.26 5.83 -7.42
C LEU A 385 -22.37 4.97 -8.04
N GLN A 386 -23.56 5.54 -8.28
CA GLN A 386 -24.73 4.78 -8.72
C GLN A 386 -24.50 3.99 -10.02
N GLU A 387 -23.71 4.52 -10.94
CA GLU A 387 -23.41 3.90 -12.23
C GLU A 387 -22.46 2.71 -12.03
N GLU A 388 -21.37 2.90 -11.29
CA GLU A 388 -20.43 1.83 -10.97
C GLU A 388 -21.11 0.70 -10.19
N ILE A 389 -22.02 1.04 -9.26
CA ILE A 389 -22.81 0.06 -8.51
C ILE A 389 -23.75 -0.71 -9.44
N ALA A 390 -24.47 -0.03 -10.34
CA ALA A 390 -25.38 -0.68 -11.28
C ALA A 390 -24.65 -1.62 -12.25
N ILE A 391 -23.46 -1.23 -12.72
CA ILE A 391 -22.59 -2.08 -13.54
C ILE A 391 -22.13 -3.31 -12.76
N ALA A 392 -21.74 -3.16 -11.49
CA ALA A 392 -21.34 -4.30 -10.66
C ALA A 392 -22.50 -5.28 -10.41
N ILE A 393 -23.71 -4.76 -10.15
CA ILE A 393 -24.93 -5.58 -10.02
C ILE A 393 -25.18 -6.35 -11.33
N TYR A 394 -25.06 -5.69 -12.49
CA TYR A 394 -25.18 -6.38 -13.78
C TYR A 394 -24.12 -7.48 -13.94
N ASN A 395 -22.86 -7.20 -13.64
CA ASN A 395 -21.78 -8.16 -13.79
C ASN A 395 -21.99 -9.39 -12.90
N MET A 396 -22.52 -9.21 -11.69
CA MET A 396 -22.92 -10.31 -10.80
C MET A 396 -24.14 -11.07 -11.33
N ALA A 397 -25.19 -10.36 -11.76
CA ALA A 397 -26.41 -10.96 -12.32
C ALA A 397 -26.13 -11.74 -13.61
N SER A 398 -25.19 -11.28 -14.43
CA SER A 398 -24.85 -11.89 -15.73
C SER A 398 -24.27 -13.30 -15.64
N VAL A 399 -23.80 -13.69 -14.44
CA VAL A 399 -23.31 -15.05 -14.18
C VAL A 399 -24.45 -16.07 -14.22
N ASP A 400 -25.63 -15.68 -13.75
CA ASP A 400 -26.83 -16.51 -13.70
C ASP A 400 -28.08 -15.62 -13.72
N PHE A 401 -28.44 -15.14 -14.91
CA PHE A 401 -29.63 -14.31 -15.08
C PHE A 401 -30.90 -15.05 -14.67
N ASP A 402 -30.98 -16.35 -14.93
CA ASP A 402 -32.16 -17.15 -14.62
C ASP A 402 -32.34 -17.23 -13.09
N GLY A 403 -31.28 -17.50 -12.34
CA GLY A 403 -31.27 -17.42 -10.88
C GLY A 403 -31.56 -16.01 -10.34
N PHE A 404 -31.03 -14.97 -10.98
CA PHE A 404 -31.29 -13.58 -10.60
C PHE A 404 -32.78 -13.24 -10.71
N PHE A 405 -33.41 -13.56 -11.85
CA PHE A 405 -34.81 -13.22 -12.10
C PHE A 405 -35.79 -14.13 -11.36
N ALA A 406 -35.51 -15.43 -11.26
CA ALA A 406 -36.44 -16.41 -10.70
C ALA A 406 -36.36 -16.54 -9.17
N ALA A 407 -35.20 -16.28 -8.57
CA ALA A 407 -34.99 -16.45 -7.14
C ALA A 407 -34.61 -15.13 -6.44
N PHE A 408 -33.52 -14.49 -6.86
CA PHE A 408 -32.98 -13.32 -6.16
C PHE A 408 -33.98 -12.15 -6.12
N LEU A 409 -34.49 -11.72 -7.27
CA LEU A 409 -35.34 -10.54 -7.37
C LEU A 409 -36.65 -10.69 -6.56
N PRO A 410 -37.40 -11.82 -6.64
CA PRO A 410 -38.54 -12.06 -5.77
C PRO A 410 -38.21 -12.02 -4.28
N GLU A 411 -37.08 -12.62 -3.88
CA GLU A 411 -36.65 -12.66 -2.48
C GLU A 411 -36.26 -11.26 -1.98
N PHE A 412 -35.53 -10.49 -2.78
CA PHE A 412 -35.19 -9.09 -2.50
C PHE A 412 -36.44 -8.21 -2.32
N LEU A 413 -37.42 -8.33 -3.20
CA LEU A 413 -38.68 -7.59 -3.08
C LEU A 413 -39.46 -7.99 -1.83
N THR A 414 -39.44 -9.28 -1.50
CA THR A 414 -40.11 -9.80 -0.30
C THR A 414 -39.47 -9.23 0.97
N SER A 415 -38.15 -9.08 1.01
CA SER A 415 -37.41 -8.51 2.15
C SER A 415 -37.43 -6.97 2.22
N CYS A 416 -38.00 -6.29 1.23
CA CYS A 416 -38.14 -4.84 1.27
C CYS A 416 -39.23 -4.40 2.28
N ASP A 417 -38.81 -3.62 3.27
CA ASP A 417 -39.72 -2.94 4.21
C ASP A 417 -40.34 -1.68 3.60
N GLY A 418 -41.46 -1.23 4.18
CA GLY A 418 -42.15 0.02 3.81
C GLY A 418 -42.94 -0.07 2.49
N VAL A 419 -43.18 -1.28 1.97
CA VAL A 419 -44.01 -1.52 0.78
C VAL A 419 -44.92 -2.73 0.98
N ASP A 420 -46.16 -2.65 0.49
CA ASP A 420 -47.16 -3.72 0.64
C ASP A 420 -46.99 -4.84 -0.40
N ALA A 421 -47.72 -5.94 -0.22
CA ALA A 421 -47.64 -7.11 -1.11
C ALA A 421 -48.04 -6.80 -2.57
N ASN A 422 -48.97 -5.87 -2.78
CA ASN A 422 -49.39 -5.47 -4.12
C ASN A 422 -48.31 -4.61 -4.80
N GLN A 423 -47.73 -3.65 -4.09
CA GLN A 423 -46.60 -2.84 -4.56
C GLN A 423 -45.39 -3.73 -4.91
N LYS A 424 -45.06 -4.72 -4.07
CA LYS A 424 -44.01 -5.72 -4.36
C LYS A 424 -44.28 -6.49 -5.66
N ASN A 425 -45.52 -6.95 -5.86
CA ASN A 425 -45.92 -7.65 -7.10
C ASN A 425 -45.82 -6.75 -8.34
N VAL A 426 -46.22 -5.48 -8.23
CA VAL A 426 -46.11 -4.50 -9.33
C VAL A 426 -44.65 -4.24 -9.70
N LEU A 427 -43.79 -4.03 -8.70
CA LEU A 427 -42.35 -3.83 -8.90
C LEU A 427 -41.71 -5.03 -9.62
N GLY A 428 -42.01 -6.25 -9.16
CA GLY A 428 -41.49 -7.48 -9.78
C GLY A 428 -41.94 -7.65 -11.24
N ARG A 429 -43.22 -7.40 -11.53
CA ARG A 429 -43.77 -7.48 -12.89
C ARG A 429 -43.21 -6.40 -13.83
N ASN A 430 -42.90 -5.21 -13.31
CA ASN A 430 -42.38 -4.10 -14.10
C ASN A 430 -40.88 -4.21 -14.39
N PHE A 431 -40.15 -5.08 -13.68
CA PHE A 431 -38.76 -5.37 -13.97
C PHE A 431 -38.66 -6.25 -15.22
N LYS A 432 -38.24 -5.67 -16.35
CA LYS A 432 -38.06 -6.42 -17.59
C LYS A 432 -36.82 -7.32 -17.50
N MET A 433 -36.91 -8.52 -18.07
CA MET A 433 -35.83 -9.52 -18.10
C MET A 433 -34.78 -9.23 -19.19
N ASP A 434 -34.39 -7.96 -19.32
CA ASP A 434 -33.40 -7.53 -20.30
C ASP A 434 -31.99 -7.99 -19.85
N ARG A 435 -31.21 -8.54 -20.77
CA ARG A 435 -29.89 -9.13 -20.49
C ARG A 435 -28.71 -8.30 -21.00
N ASP A 436 -28.97 -7.23 -21.74
CA ASP A 436 -27.95 -6.27 -22.14
C ASP A 436 -27.70 -5.24 -21.04
N LEU A 437 -26.45 -4.82 -20.89
CA LEU A 437 -26.03 -3.90 -19.83
C LEU A 437 -26.85 -2.59 -19.81
N PRO A 438 -27.07 -1.87 -20.93
CA PRO A 438 -27.82 -0.61 -20.90
C PRO A 438 -29.28 -0.78 -20.43
N SER A 439 -29.99 -1.79 -20.94
CA SER A 439 -31.40 -1.99 -20.58
C SER A 439 -31.53 -2.52 -19.14
N PHE A 440 -30.64 -3.43 -18.72
CA PHE A 440 -30.64 -3.95 -17.36
C PHE A 440 -30.39 -2.85 -16.32
N THR A 441 -29.36 -2.03 -16.51
CA THR A 441 -29.03 -0.92 -15.59
C THR A 441 -30.18 0.09 -15.52
N GLN A 442 -30.81 0.42 -16.65
CA GLN A 442 -32.01 1.25 -16.67
C GLN A 442 -33.16 0.64 -15.85
N ASN A 443 -33.37 -0.68 -15.94
CA ASN A 443 -34.39 -1.38 -15.15
C ASN A 443 -34.06 -1.38 -13.65
N VAL A 444 -32.78 -1.53 -13.27
CA VAL A 444 -32.33 -1.39 -11.88
C VAL A 444 -32.63 0.01 -11.35
N HIS A 445 -32.28 1.07 -12.08
CA HIS A 445 -32.59 2.44 -11.65
C HIS A 445 -34.10 2.71 -11.57
N ARG A 446 -34.89 2.18 -12.51
CA ARG A 446 -36.36 2.28 -12.46
C ARG A 446 -36.90 1.60 -11.21
N LEU A 447 -36.49 0.36 -10.94
CA LEU A 447 -36.87 -0.40 -9.74
C LEU A 447 -36.56 0.38 -8.47
N VAL A 448 -35.34 0.89 -8.34
CA VAL A 448 -34.89 1.67 -7.19
C VAL A 448 -35.73 2.93 -7.00
N ASN A 449 -36.01 3.67 -8.08
CA ASN A 449 -36.82 4.89 -8.02
C ASN A 449 -38.28 4.59 -7.63
N ASP A 450 -38.89 3.57 -8.23
CA ASP A 450 -40.28 3.17 -7.94
C ASP A 450 -40.41 2.68 -6.49
N LEU A 451 -39.47 1.86 -6.01
CA LEU A 451 -39.44 1.37 -4.62
C LEU A 451 -39.35 2.53 -3.62
N ARG A 452 -38.48 3.51 -3.89
CA ARG A 452 -38.33 4.71 -3.05
C ARG A 452 -39.57 5.58 -3.07
N TYR A 453 -40.22 5.71 -4.23
CA TYR A 453 -41.47 6.44 -4.36
C TYR A 453 -42.59 5.80 -3.53
N TYR A 454 -42.74 4.48 -3.59
CA TYR A 454 -43.72 3.77 -2.76
C TYR A 454 -43.46 3.96 -1.26
N ARG A 455 -42.21 3.83 -0.81
CA ARG A 455 -41.85 4.09 0.60
C ARG A 455 -42.24 5.50 1.04
N LEU A 456 -41.90 6.51 0.24
CA LEU A 456 -42.25 7.90 0.53
C LEU A 456 -43.77 8.12 0.62
N CYS A 457 -44.54 7.51 -0.29
CA CYS A 457 -46.00 7.62 -0.27
C CYS A 457 -46.60 6.97 0.98
N ASN A 458 -46.10 5.79 1.35
CA ASN A 458 -46.58 5.04 2.52
C ASN A 458 -46.21 5.75 3.83
N ASP A 459 -45.01 6.33 3.92
CA ASP A 459 -44.55 7.10 5.08
C ASP A 459 -45.32 8.41 5.27
N SER A 460 -45.86 8.98 4.19
CA SER A 460 -46.63 10.24 4.19
C SER A 460 -48.10 10.06 4.59
N LEU A 461 -48.54 8.83 4.90
CA LEU A 461 -49.92 8.56 5.30
C LEU A 461 -50.22 9.10 6.73
N PRO A 462 -51.43 9.64 6.99
CA PRO A 462 -51.77 10.24 8.28
C PRO A 462 -51.65 9.28 9.48
N PRO A 463 -51.30 9.76 10.69
CA PRO A 463 -51.30 8.95 11.91
C PRO A 463 -52.72 8.40 12.18
N GLY A 464 -52.88 7.08 12.16
CA GLY A 464 -54.18 6.40 12.31
C GLY A 464 -54.61 5.60 11.08
N THR A 465 -53.94 5.80 9.94
CA THR A 465 -53.92 4.79 8.86
C THR A 465 -53.04 3.64 9.36
N VAL A 466 -53.46 2.38 9.17
CA VAL A 466 -52.68 1.21 9.61
C VAL A 466 -51.24 1.39 9.12
N LYS A 467 -50.29 1.59 10.05
CA LYS A 467 -48.87 1.51 9.72
C LYS A 467 -48.62 0.06 9.35
N LEU A 468 -48.47 -0.20 8.05
CA LEU A 468 -48.26 -1.51 7.46
C LEU A 468 -46.77 -1.83 7.41
#